data_AF-A0A951KN48-F1
#
_entry.id   AF-A0A951KN48-F1
#
_cell.length_a   1.000
_cell.length_b   1.000
_cell.length_c   1.000
_cell.angle_alpha   90.00
_cell.angle_beta   90.00
_cell.angle_gamma   90.00
#
_symmetry.space_group_name_H-M   'P 1'
#
loop_
_entity.id
_entity.type
_entity.pdbx_description
1 polymer ?
#
loop_
_entity_poly.entity_id
_entity_poly.type
_entity_poly.pdbx_seq_one_letter_code
_entity_poly.pdbx_strand_id
1 'polypeptide(L)' 'MLQPTHLLFVLVIALLVLGPKRLPEVGRALGRGLRDFRGALSGEEPAPREQVLEETRVETTEPAKEPAEPVR' A
#
# COMPACT_ATOMS: atom_id res chain seq x y z
N MET A 1 -27.14 -18.00 5.13
CA MET A 1 -26.78 -18.33 3.74
C MET A 1 -25.56 -17.56 3.21
N LEU A 2 -25.04 -16.54 3.90
CA LEU A 2 -23.74 -15.94 3.61
C LEU A 2 -22.81 -16.17 4.81
N GLN A 3 -22.07 -17.28 4.77
CA GLN A 3 -21.03 -17.52 5.76
C GLN A 3 -19.78 -16.76 5.32
N PRO A 4 -19.26 -15.79 6.10
CA PRO A 4 -18.05 -15.04 5.76
C PRO A 4 -16.84 -15.94 5.49
N THR A 5 -16.87 -17.17 5.98
CA THR A 5 -15.91 -18.24 5.71
C THR A 5 -15.71 -18.57 4.22
N HIS A 6 -16.77 -18.52 3.40
CA HIS A 6 -16.65 -18.81 1.97
C HIS A 6 -15.86 -17.71 1.25
N LEU A 7 -16.11 -16.45 1.61
CA LEU A 7 -15.40 -15.31 1.05
C LEU A 7 -13.92 -15.34 1.44
N LEU A 8 -13.62 -15.79 2.68
CA LEU A 8 -12.25 -15.99 3.12
C LEU A 8 -11.52 -17.05 2.30
N PHE A 9 -12.17 -18.18 1.98
CA PHE A 9 -11.59 -19.22 1.11
C PHE A 9 -11.27 -18.69 -0.29
N VAL A 10 -12.18 -17.95 -0.91
CA VAL A 10 -11.95 -17.34 -2.23
C VAL A 10 -10.81 -16.31 -2.16
N LEU A 11 -10.76 -15.49 -1.11
CA LEU A 11 -9.68 -14.52 -0.91
C LEU A 11 -8.31 -15.21 -0.77
N VAL A 12 -8.23 -16.33 -0.05
CA VAL A 12 -7.00 -17.11 0.08
C VAL A 12 -6.54 -17.65 -1.27
N ILE A 13 -7.45 -18.19 -2.09
CA ILE A 13 -7.10 -18.67 -3.44
C ILE A 13 -6.65 -17.50 -4.33
N ALA A 14 -7.35 -16.36 -4.28
CA ALA A 14 -6.97 -15.17 -5.03
C ALA A 14 -5.59 -14.65 -4.60
N LEU A 15 -5.27 -14.68 -3.30
CA LEU A 15 -3.95 -14.34 -2.76
C LEU A 15 -2.85 -15.32 -3.19
N LEU A 16 -3.16 -16.60 -3.43
CA LEU A 16 -2.19 -17.56 -3.96
C LEU A 16 -1.88 -17.27 -5.43
N VAL A 17 -2.89 -16.91 -6.24
CA VAL A 17 -2.72 -16.59 -7.67
C VAL A 17 -2.06 -15.23 -7.87
N LEU A 18 -2.56 -14.21 -7.17
CA LEU A 18 -2.10 -12.82 -7.30
C LEU A 18 -0.86 -12.54 -6.43
N GLY A 19 -0.74 -13.21 -5.30
CA GLY A 19 0.29 -12.99 -4.29
C GLY A 19 -0.15 -11.97 -3.21
N PRO A 20 0.14 -12.20 -1.92
CA PRO A 20 -0.24 -11.27 -0.83
C PRO A 20 0.45 -9.91 -0.93
N LYS A 21 1.62 -9.84 -1.56
CA LYS A 21 2.33 -8.58 -1.82
C LYS A 21 1.69 -7.72 -2.92
N ARG A 22 0.94 -8.34 -3.86
CA ARG A 22 0.30 -7.63 -4.98
C ARG A 22 -1.09 -7.09 -4.62
N LEU A 23 -1.76 -7.69 -3.64
CA LEU A 23 -3.04 -7.21 -3.12
C LEU A 23 -3.02 -5.72 -2.67
N PRO A 24 -2.05 -5.24 -1.87
CA PRO A 24 -1.98 -3.83 -1.47
C PRO A 24 -1.66 -2.89 -2.64
N GLU A 25 -0.92 -3.35 -3.64
CA GLU A 25 -0.58 -2.56 -4.83
C GLU A 25 -1.80 -2.34 -5.72
N VAL A 26 -2.54 -3.42 -6.00
CA VAL A 26 -3.81 -3.37 -6.76
C VAL A 26 -4.85 -2.56 -5.98
N GLY A 27 -4.95 -2.74 -4.66
CA GLY A 27 -5.85 -1.96 -3.80
C GLY A 27 -5.55 -0.47 -3.80
N ARG A 28 -4.27 -0.07 -3.82
CA ARG A 28 -3.87 1.35 -3.92
C ARG A 28 -4.23 1.96 -5.28
N ALA A 29 -4.01 1.22 -6.37
CA ALA A 29 -4.38 1.68 -7.71
C ALA A 29 -5.91 1.82 -7.88
N LEU A 30 -6.67 0.81 -7.44
CA LEU A 30 -8.13 0.83 -7.45
C LEU A 30 -8.69 1.89 -6.51
N GLY A 31 -8.08 2.08 -5.34
CA GLY A 31 -8.49 3.09 -4.36
C GLY A 31 -8.35 4.51 -4.90
N ARG A 32 -7.26 4.81 -5.63
CA ARG A 32 -7.10 6.09 -6.33
C ARG A 32 -8.15 6.28 -7.42
N GLY A 33 -8.32 5.30 -8.32
CA GLY A 33 -9.33 5.39 -9.38
C GLY A 33 -10.76 5.51 -8.85
N LEU A 34 -11.09 4.81 -7.76
CA LEU A 34 -12.40 4.91 -7.12
C LEU A 34 -12.58 6.27 -6.42
N ARG A 35 -11.54 6.82 -5.78
CA ARG A 35 -11.56 8.16 -5.18
C ARG A 35 -11.85 9.22 -6.24
N ASP A 36 -11.17 9.14 -7.38
CA ASP A 36 -11.34 10.08 -8.49
C ASP A 36 -12.72 9.93 -9.13
N PHE A 37 -13.18 8.69 -9.32
CA PHE A 37 -14.53 8.39 -9.81
C PHE A 37 -15.60 8.94 -8.86
N ARG A 38 -15.44 8.77 -7.54
CA ARG A 38 -16.36 9.34 -6.56
C ARG A 38 -16.32 10.86 -6.54
N GLY A 39 -15.15 11.49 -6.65
CA GLY A 39 -15.02 12.94 -6.76
C GLY A 39 -15.76 13.50 -7.98
N ALA A 40 -15.59 12.86 -9.14
CA ALA A 40 -16.28 13.22 -10.37
C ALA A 40 -17.81 13.09 -10.25
N LEU A 41 -18.31 12.04 -9.57
CA LEU A 41 -19.74 11.85 -9.34
C LEU A 41 -20.33 12.81 -8.30
N SER A 42 -19.54 13.21 -7.30
CA SER A 42 -19.98 14.10 -6.22
C SER A 42 -19.75 15.59 -6.53
N GLY A 43 -19.14 15.93 -7.67
CA GLY A 43 -18.80 17.31 -8.04
C GLY A 43 -17.73 17.94 -7.14
N GLU A 44 -16.98 17.10 -6.41
CA GLU A 44 -15.96 17.53 -5.46
C GLU A 44 -14.59 17.40 -6.15
N GLU A 45 -13.87 18.51 -6.29
CA GLU A 45 -12.54 18.50 -6.91
C GLU A 45 -11.58 17.66 -6.05
N PRO A 46 -10.79 16.74 -6.64
CA PRO A 46 -9.96 15.82 -5.88
C PRO A 46 -8.95 16.61 -5.02
N ALA A 47 -9.08 16.51 -3.70
CA ALA A 47 -8.18 17.14 -2.75
C ALA A 47 -6.72 16.75 -3.05
N PRO A 48 -5.80 17.70 -3.31
CA PRO A 48 -4.39 17.40 -3.54
C PRO A 48 -3.82 16.68 -2.32
N ARG A 49 -3.40 15.42 -2.47
CA ARG A 49 -2.69 14.70 -1.41
C ARG A 49 -1.45 14.01 -1.94
N GLU A 50 -0.36 14.40 -1.29
CA GLU A 50 1.02 13.95 -1.40
C GLU A 50 1.20 12.44 -1.58
N GLN A 51 2.16 12.12 -2.44
CA GLN A 51 2.70 10.79 -2.70
C GLN A 51 3.49 10.29 -1.49
N VAL A 52 2.84 10.01 -0.35
CA VAL A 52 3.50 9.33 0.77
C VAL A 52 3.33 7.82 0.59
N LEU A 53 4.10 7.25 -0.33
CA LEU A 53 4.54 5.86 -0.24
C LEU A 53 5.97 5.84 -0.73
N GLU A 54 6.80 6.37 0.17
CA GLU A 54 8.22 6.11 0.24
C GLU A 54 8.53 4.70 -0.23
N GLU A 55 9.37 4.69 -1.25
CA GLU A 55 10.14 3.59 -1.74
C GLU A 55 10.57 2.68 -0.58
N THR A 56 9.90 1.54 -0.41
CA THR A 56 10.50 0.38 0.27
C THR A 56 11.62 -0.12 -0.64
N ARG A 57 12.69 0.68 -0.75
CA ARG A 57 13.99 0.22 -1.17
C ARG A 57 14.57 -0.46 0.05
N VAL A 58 14.66 -1.76 -0.07
CA VAL A 58 15.50 -2.62 0.72
C VAL A 58 16.91 -2.01 0.71
N GLU A 59 17.31 -1.32 1.78
CA GLU A 59 18.72 -1.15 2.12
C GLU A 59 18.97 -1.96 3.39
N THR A 60 19.14 -3.26 3.18
CA THR A 60 19.92 -4.08 4.09
C THR A 60 21.38 -3.72 3.83
N THR A 61 21.93 -2.78 4.59
CA THR A 61 23.34 -2.75 4.96
C THR A 61 23.44 -1.95 6.26
N GLU A 62 23.20 -2.62 7.39
CA GLU A 62 24.09 -2.40 8.53
C GLU A 62 25.49 -2.85 8.06
N PRO A 63 26.52 -2.00 8.17
CA PRO A 63 27.29 -2.06 9.40
C PRO A 63 27.86 -0.72 9.89
N ALA A 64 28.22 -0.74 11.17
CA ALA A 64 29.31 0.03 11.78
C ALA A 64 29.08 1.53 12.01
N LYS A 65 28.33 1.81 13.08
CA LYS A 65 28.86 2.50 14.28
C LYS A 65 30.29 3.05 14.12
N GLU A 66 30.43 4.36 13.89
CA GLU A 66 31.56 5.12 14.42
C GLU A 66 31.07 6.54 14.81
N PRO A 67 30.85 6.79 16.11
CA PRO A 67 30.52 8.12 16.60
C PRO A 67 31.70 9.05 16.33
N ALA A 68 31.46 10.09 15.53
CA ALA A 68 32.34 11.24 15.51
C ALA A 68 32.31 11.90 16.90
N GLU A 69 33.33 11.62 17.72
CA GLU A 69 33.65 12.45 18.88
C GLU A 69 34.19 13.80 18.39
N PRO A 70 33.54 14.94 18.72
CA PRO A 70 34.16 16.24 18.56
C PRO A 70 34.98 16.53 19.82
N VAL A 71 36.28 16.24 19.79
CA VAL A 71 37.20 16.71 20.84
C VAL A 71 37.57 18.17 20.55
N ARG A 72 37.12 19.08 21.41
CA ARG A 72 37.58 20.47 21.52
C ARG A 72 38.78 20.56 22.44
#